data_AF-A0A8X6R2V8-F1
#
_entry.id   AF-A0A8X6R2V8-F1
#
_cell.length_a   1.000
_cell.length_b   1.000
_cell.length_c   1.000
_cell.angle_alpha   90.00
_cell.angle_beta   90.00
_cell.angle_gamma   90.00
#
_symmetry.space_group_name_H-M   'P 1'
#
loop_
_entity.id
_entity.type
_entity.pdbx_description
1 polymer ?
#
loop_
_entity_poly.entity_id
_entity_poly.type
_entity_poly.pdbx_seq_one_letter_code
_entity_poly.pdbx_strand_id
1 'polypeptide(L)'
;MERKFIGGSQQISKKIAEKLGKDKVFTNSPVISINQEAKDCVKVKTLQGKEYKTKYIILACPPAIQMKIHFFPQLPAIRNQLMQRMPMGSVMKVILYYRSPFWLEKGLNGTSMILGEEHPMFYSLDDTKPDGSFPAIIGFVTGDKCRKMTHLSAEDRKMAVAESLAKATGCPEALKPIHYEEKNWMEEQYTGGCYTAMCPPGFLTRYGRALRKPIDRLYFAGTETSIKWSGYMNGAVEAGERAAREVLHNMGKISQDQIWIEEPVSLDIVPLPFVDSFGERYMPSVPGFMKMITFFGIIGASTFACLKYPRLLGLLRK
;
A
#
# COMPACT_ATOMS: atom_id res chain seq x y z
N MET A 1 -10.66 -8.57 12.46
CA MET A 1 -11.51 -8.86 11.28
C MET A 1 -11.36 -7.70 10.30
N GLU A 2 -11.12 -7.99 9.02
CA GLU A 2 -11.06 -6.97 7.98
C GLU A 2 -12.44 -6.34 7.76
N ARG A 3 -12.50 -5.05 7.45
CA ARG A 3 -13.75 -4.31 7.19
C ARG A 3 -13.79 -3.84 5.74
N LYS A 4 -14.99 -3.85 5.15
CA LYS A 4 -15.25 -3.42 3.78
C LYS A 4 -16.49 -2.53 3.74
N PHE A 5 -16.54 -1.61 2.79
CA PHE A 5 -17.74 -0.79 2.57
C PHE A 5 -18.84 -1.62 1.90
N ILE A 6 -20.04 -1.62 2.48
CA ILE A 6 -21.23 -2.18 1.84
C ILE A 6 -21.48 -1.43 0.53
N GLY A 7 -21.58 -2.15 -0.59
CA GLY A 7 -21.70 -1.57 -1.94
C GLY A 7 -20.37 -1.14 -2.61
N GLY A 8 -19.23 -1.33 -1.93
CA GLY A 8 -17.89 -1.08 -2.47
C GLY A 8 -17.34 0.32 -2.23
N SER A 9 -16.02 0.44 -2.16
CA SER A 9 -15.31 1.69 -1.81
C SER A 9 -15.41 2.80 -2.85
N GLN A 10 -15.67 2.46 -4.12
CA GLN A 10 -15.83 3.44 -5.21
C GLN A 10 -16.96 4.44 -4.94
N GLN A 11 -17.93 4.07 -4.09
CA GLN A 11 -19.01 4.98 -3.68
C GLN A 11 -18.51 6.27 -3.05
N ILE A 12 -17.36 6.28 -2.38
CA ILE A 12 -16.77 7.49 -1.80
C ILE A 12 -16.54 8.53 -2.91
N SER A 13 -15.78 8.16 -3.94
CA SER A 13 -15.47 9.06 -5.05
C SER A 13 -16.71 9.43 -5.87
N LYS A 14 -17.62 8.48 -6.11
CA LYS A 14 -18.88 8.73 -6.83
C LYS A 14 -19.77 9.75 -6.11
N LYS A 15 -19.99 9.56 -4.81
CA LYS A 15 -20.83 10.48 -4.00
C LYS A 15 -20.19 11.87 -3.85
N ILE A 16 -18.86 11.97 -3.77
CA ILE A 16 -18.18 13.27 -3.79
C ILE A 16 -18.38 13.95 -5.15
N ALA A 17 -18.21 13.22 -6.27
CA ALA A 17 -18.42 13.77 -7.60
C ALA A 17 -19.86 14.23 -7.83
N GLU A 18 -20.84 13.47 -7.35
CA GLU A 18 -22.26 13.85 -7.37
C GLU A 18 -22.52 15.15 -6.61
N LYS A 19 -21.95 15.30 -5.40
CA LYS A 19 -22.06 16.53 -4.59
C LYS A 19 -21.40 17.74 -5.26
N LEU A 20 -20.29 17.55 -5.96
CA LEU A 20 -19.58 18.62 -6.66
C LEU A 20 -20.28 19.07 -7.95
N GLY A 21 -21.02 18.17 -8.60
CA GLY A 21 -21.71 18.44 -9.86
C GLY A 21 -20.86 18.20 -11.11
N LYS A 22 -21.54 17.95 -12.23
CA LYS A 22 -20.92 17.65 -13.54
C LYS A 22 -20.16 18.84 -14.15
N ASP A 23 -20.40 20.06 -13.66
CA ASP A 23 -19.70 21.27 -14.09
C ASP A 23 -18.35 21.47 -13.37
N LYS A 24 -18.06 20.66 -12.34
CA LYS A 24 -16.78 20.66 -11.61
C LYS A 24 -15.95 19.40 -11.84
N VAL A 25 -16.59 18.28 -12.15
CA VAL A 25 -15.92 16.99 -12.37
C VAL A 25 -15.95 16.63 -13.85
N PHE A 26 -14.80 16.80 -14.52
CA PHE A 26 -14.64 16.46 -15.93
C PHE A 26 -13.94 15.11 -16.10
N THR A 27 -14.67 14.09 -16.53
CA THR A 27 -14.11 12.78 -16.90
C THR A 27 -13.50 12.83 -18.30
N ASN A 28 -12.75 11.78 -18.68
CA ASN A 28 -12.11 11.68 -19.99
C ASN A 28 -11.26 12.92 -20.35
N SER A 29 -10.66 13.55 -19.33
CA SER A 29 -9.89 14.80 -19.47
C SER A 29 -8.45 14.65 -18.96
N PRO A 30 -7.61 13.77 -19.54
CA PRO A 30 -6.23 13.60 -19.10
C PRO A 30 -5.47 14.92 -19.26
N VAL A 31 -4.85 15.40 -18.19
CA VAL A 31 -3.99 16.58 -18.24
C VAL A 31 -2.67 16.23 -18.91
N ILE A 32 -2.25 17.04 -19.88
CA ILE A 32 -0.99 16.85 -20.63
C ILE A 32 -0.01 18.00 -20.44
N SER A 33 -0.48 19.18 -19.99
CA SER A 33 0.40 20.33 -19.77
C SER A 33 -0.10 21.23 -18.65
N ILE A 34 0.83 21.74 -17.85
CA ILE A 34 0.63 22.74 -16.79
C ILE A 34 1.64 23.87 -17.02
N ASN A 35 1.16 25.08 -17.27
CA ASN A 35 1.98 26.27 -17.49
C ASN A 35 1.70 27.34 -16.40
N GLN A 36 2.73 27.70 -15.64
CA GLN A 36 2.78 28.68 -14.57
C GLN A 36 3.61 29.94 -14.94
N GLU A 37 3.99 30.15 -16.20
CA GLU A 37 4.80 31.32 -16.62
C GLU A 37 4.02 32.64 -16.49
N ALA A 38 2.71 32.58 -16.68
CA ALA A 38 1.84 33.73 -16.45
C ALA A 38 1.72 34.02 -14.94
N LYS A 39 1.87 35.30 -14.56
CA LYS A 39 1.86 35.74 -13.15
C LYS A 39 0.47 35.65 -12.51
N ASP A 40 -0.59 35.80 -13.29
CA ASP A 40 -1.97 35.92 -12.81
C ASP A 40 -2.71 34.58 -12.73
N CYS A 41 -2.32 33.59 -13.54
CA CYS A 41 -2.98 32.29 -13.60
C CYS A 41 -2.03 31.13 -13.96
N VAL A 42 -2.49 29.92 -13.67
CA VAL A 42 -1.95 28.66 -14.16
C VAL A 42 -2.85 28.15 -15.29
N LYS A 43 -2.27 27.81 -16.44
CA LYS A 43 -2.97 27.23 -17.59
C LYS A 43 -2.80 25.71 -17.57
N VAL A 44 -3.90 24.98 -17.69
CA VAL A 44 -3.92 23.52 -17.76
C VAL A 44 -4.52 23.10 -19.10
N LYS A 45 -3.81 22.26 -19.84
CA LYS A 45 -4.28 21.71 -21.11
C LYS A 45 -4.54 20.21 -20.98
N THR A 46 -5.68 19.76 -21.49
CA THR A 46 -6.02 18.34 -21.57
C THR A 46 -5.69 17.75 -22.93
N LEU A 47 -5.67 16.42 -23.02
CA LEU A 47 -5.41 15.67 -24.25
C LEU A 47 -6.39 16.03 -25.37
N GLN A 48 -7.64 16.33 -25.03
CA GLN A 48 -8.70 16.74 -25.97
C GLN A 48 -8.57 18.21 -26.41
N GLY A 49 -7.51 18.91 -26.00
CA GLY A 49 -7.25 20.30 -26.37
C GLY A 49 -8.01 21.33 -25.54
N LYS A 50 -8.78 20.92 -24.52
CA LYS A 50 -9.47 21.86 -23.63
C LYS A 50 -8.46 22.52 -22.70
N GLU A 51 -8.63 23.83 -22.52
CA GLU A 51 -7.81 24.63 -21.61
C GLU A 51 -8.62 25.13 -20.42
N TYR A 52 -7.98 25.12 -19.25
CA TYR A 52 -8.50 25.66 -18.00
C TYR A 52 -7.53 26.71 -17.46
N LYS A 53 -8.07 27.77 -16.85
CA LYS A 53 -7.30 28.76 -16.09
C LYS A 53 -7.68 28.67 -14.63
N THR A 54 -6.68 28.65 -13.75
CA THR A 54 -6.88 28.60 -12.29
C THR A 54 -5.79 29.38 -11.58
N LYS A 55 -5.92 29.59 -10.27
CA LYS A 55 -4.88 30.20 -9.42
C LYS A 55 -3.92 29.16 -8.85
N TYR A 56 -4.39 27.95 -8.56
CA TYR A 56 -3.61 26.89 -7.93
C TYR A 56 -3.97 25.53 -8.53
N ILE A 57 -3.03 24.58 -8.44
CA ILE A 57 -3.21 23.18 -8.86
C ILE A 57 -2.85 22.26 -7.70
N ILE A 58 -3.66 21.22 -7.52
CA ILE A 58 -3.32 20.06 -6.71
C ILE A 58 -3.14 18.86 -7.64
N LEU A 59 -1.94 18.29 -7.68
CA LEU A 59 -1.68 17.01 -8.34
C LEU A 59 -2.00 15.87 -7.38
N ALA A 60 -3.07 15.13 -7.67
CA ALA A 60 -3.57 14.03 -6.85
C ALA A 60 -3.43 12.64 -7.52
N CYS A 61 -2.50 12.51 -8.49
CA CYS A 61 -2.16 11.24 -9.14
C CYS A 61 -0.77 10.75 -8.71
N PRO A 62 -0.47 9.43 -8.83
CA PRO A 62 0.82 8.88 -8.42
C PRO A 62 2.01 9.56 -9.12
N PRO A 63 3.19 9.67 -8.49
CA PRO A 63 4.36 10.33 -9.08
C PRO A 63 4.75 9.81 -10.47
N ALA A 64 4.62 8.50 -10.72
CA ALA A 64 4.87 7.92 -12.04
C ALA A 64 3.91 8.43 -13.13
N ILE A 65 2.66 8.74 -12.77
CA ILE A 65 1.66 9.29 -13.70
C ILE A 65 1.91 10.77 -13.97
N GLN A 66 2.47 11.50 -13.00
CA GLN A 66 2.83 12.92 -13.16
C GLN A 66 3.89 13.13 -14.26
N MET A 67 4.69 12.10 -14.59
CA MET A 67 5.64 12.15 -15.72
C MET A 67 4.97 12.33 -17.08
N LYS A 68 3.67 12.06 -17.21
CA LYS A 68 2.90 12.24 -18.45
C LYS A 68 2.48 13.70 -18.70
N ILE A 69 2.82 14.61 -17.79
CA ILE A 69 2.47 16.02 -17.85
C ILE A 69 3.71 16.84 -18.19
N HIS A 70 3.60 17.72 -19.19
CA HIS A 70 4.62 18.72 -19.49
C HIS A 70 4.47 19.94 -18.58
N PHE A 71 5.55 20.37 -17.93
CA PHE A 71 5.54 21.49 -16.99
C PHE A 71 6.32 22.68 -17.53
N PHE A 72 5.74 23.87 -17.41
CA PHE A 72 6.34 25.15 -17.79
C PHE A 72 6.21 26.16 -16.63
N PRO A 73 7.29 26.73 -16.08
CA PRO A 73 8.68 26.32 -16.28
C PRO A 73 8.92 24.86 -15.85
N GLN A 74 10.06 24.31 -16.22
CA GLN A 74 10.44 22.94 -15.85
C GLN A 74 10.43 22.76 -14.32
N LEU A 75 10.04 21.56 -13.87
CA LEU A 75 10.12 21.22 -12.45
C LEU A 75 11.59 21.22 -11.97
N PRO A 76 11.86 21.56 -10.70
CA PRO A 76 13.19 21.43 -10.12
C PRO A 76 13.77 20.03 -10.36
N ALA A 77 15.08 19.95 -10.62
CA ALA A 77 15.74 18.70 -11.01
C ALA A 77 15.47 17.54 -10.04
N ILE A 78 15.46 17.82 -8.73
CA ILE A 78 15.15 16.82 -7.69
C ILE A 78 13.72 16.26 -7.83
N ARG A 79 12.73 17.11 -8.14
CA ARG A 79 11.35 16.65 -8.38
C ARG A 79 11.25 15.82 -9.65
N ASN A 80 11.94 16.23 -10.72
CA ASN A 80 11.96 15.46 -11.97
C ASN A 80 12.58 14.06 -11.75
N GLN A 81 13.72 13.97 -11.07
CA GLN A 81 14.37 12.69 -10.76
C GLN A 81 13.55 11.81 -9.82
N LEU A 82 12.80 12.41 -8.88
CA LEU A 82 11.90 11.70 -7.96
C LEU A 82 10.83 10.94 -8.71
N MET A 83 10.10 11.61 -9.62
CA MET A 83 8.97 11.00 -10.34
C MET A 83 9.38 9.77 -11.16
N GLN A 84 10.61 9.77 -11.69
CA GLN A 84 11.19 8.66 -12.46
C GLN A 84 11.63 7.46 -11.61
N ARG A 85 11.76 7.62 -10.29
CA ARG A 85 12.35 6.63 -9.38
C ARG A 85 11.39 6.07 -8.34
N MET A 86 10.09 6.29 -8.53
CA MET A 86 9.05 5.81 -7.64
C MET A 86 8.03 4.97 -8.43
N PRO A 87 8.42 3.77 -8.90
CA PRO A 87 7.54 2.91 -9.70
C PRO A 87 6.38 2.37 -8.87
N MET A 88 5.26 2.05 -9.52
CA MET A 88 4.13 1.41 -8.86
C MET A 88 4.37 -0.09 -8.63
N GLY A 89 3.72 -0.64 -7.60
CA GLY A 89 3.71 -2.07 -7.34
C GLY A 89 3.00 -2.90 -8.44
N SER A 90 3.38 -4.17 -8.53
CA SER A 90 2.73 -5.16 -9.41
C SER A 90 1.72 -5.97 -8.62
N VAL A 91 0.43 -5.86 -8.95
CA VAL A 91 -0.63 -6.68 -8.34
C VAL A 91 -1.74 -6.98 -9.33
N MET A 92 -2.19 -8.23 -9.30
CA MET A 92 -3.45 -8.66 -9.86
C MET A 92 -4.36 -9.07 -8.71
N LYS A 93 -5.56 -8.50 -8.71
CA LYS A 93 -6.60 -8.83 -7.75
C LYS A 93 -7.56 -9.79 -8.43
N VAL A 94 -7.77 -10.95 -7.82
CA VAL A 94 -8.65 -12.00 -8.37
C VAL A 94 -9.79 -12.29 -7.40
N ILE A 95 -10.94 -12.71 -7.92
CA ILE A 95 -12.09 -13.12 -7.13
C ILE A 95 -12.66 -14.39 -7.73
N LEU A 96 -12.67 -15.46 -6.94
CA LEU A 96 -13.26 -16.76 -7.29
C LEU A 96 -14.61 -16.88 -6.57
N TYR A 97 -15.69 -17.06 -7.32
CA TYR A 97 -17.02 -17.24 -6.75
C TYR A 97 -17.39 -18.73 -6.73
N TYR A 98 -18.13 -19.14 -5.72
CA TYR A 98 -18.53 -20.52 -5.48
C TYR A 98 -20.03 -20.63 -5.17
N ARG A 99 -20.58 -21.85 -5.28
CA ARG A 99 -22.00 -22.10 -4.95
C ARG A 99 -22.28 -22.00 -3.45
N SER A 100 -21.31 -22.39 -2.63
CA SER A 100 -21.37 -22.35 -1.17
C SER A 100 -20.01 -21.90 -0.61
N PRO A 101 -19.97 -21.31 0.59
CA PRO A 101 -18.74 -20.97 1.29
C PRO A 101 -18.12 -22.23 1.93
N PHE A 102 -17.74 -23.21 1.12
CA PHE A 102 -17.32 -24.55 1.54
C PHE A 102 -16.18 -24.55 2.58
N TRP A 103 -15.35 -23.50 2.61
CA TRP A 103 -14.27 -23.35 3.58
C TRP A 103 -14.78 -23.27 5.02
N LEU A 104 -15.97 -22.70 5.25
CA LEU A 104 -16.58 -22.62 6.59
C LEU A 104 -16.89 -24.02 7.15
N GLU A 105 -17.35 -24.95 6.30
CA GLU A 105 -17.63 -26.34 6.70
C GLU A 105 -16.35 -27.11 7.11
N LYS A 106 -15.19 -26.64 6.66
CA LYS A 106 -13.87 -27.16 7.02
C LYS A 106 -13.24 -26.46 8.23
N GLY A 107 -13.98 -25.57 8.89
CA GLY A 107 -13.48 -24.78 10.03
C GLY A 107 -12.50 -23.67 9.63
N LEU A 108 -12.44 -23.30 8.34
CA LEU A 108 -11.62 -22.21 7.83
C LEU A 108 -12.46 -20.93 7.71
N ASN A 109 -11.80 -19.77 7.73
CA ASN A 109 -12.47 -18.45 7.65
C ASN A 109 -12.26 -17.74 6.30
N GLY A 110 -11.76 -18.44 5.28
CA GLY A 110 -11.44 -17.89 3.96
C GLY A 110 -10.12 -17.10 3.88
N THR A 111 -9.48 -16.82 5.02
CA THR A 111 -8.16 -16.16 5.05
C THR A 111 -7.05 -17.19 4.92
N SER A 112 -6.15 -17.02 3.95
CA SER A 112 -4.97 -17.88 3.79
C SER A 112 -3.74 -17.04 3.48
N MET A 113 -2.63 -17.33 4.17
CA MET A 113 -1.28 -16.93 3.76
C MET A 113 -0.63 -18.13 3.09
N ILE A 114 -0.45 -18.07 1.78
CA ILE A 114 0.07 -19.16 0.97
C ILE A 114 1.54 -18.86 0.65
N LEU A 115 2.42 -19.62 1.29
CA LEU A 115 3.87 -19.53 1.11
C LEU A 115 4.32 -20.53 0.01
N GLY A 116 5.46 -20.25 -0.61
CA GLY A 116 6.01 -21.08 -1.69
C GLY A 116 5.98 -20.37 -3.05
N GLU A 117 7.02 -20.55 -3.84
CA GLU A 117 7.17 -19.91 -5.16
C GLU A 117 6.24 -20.51 -6.21
N GLU A 118 5.81 -21.76 -6.03
CA GLU A 118 4.90 -22.46 -6.92
C GLU A 118 3.46 -21.94 -6.86
N HIS A 119 3.12 -21.20 -5.79
CA HIS A 119 1.78 -20.67 -5.56
C HIS A 119 1.67 -19.24 -6.12
N PRO A 120 0.84 -18.97 -7.15
CA PRO A 120 0.68 -17.61 -7.69
C PRO A 120 0.10 -16.63 -6.67
N MET A 121 -0.86 -17.09 -5.87
CA MET A 121 -1.53 -16.29 -4.85
C MET A 121 -0.73 -16.33 -3.54
N PHE A 122 -0.48 -15.17 -2.95
CA PHE A 122 0.20 -15.06 -1.65
C PHE A 122 -0.80 -14.95 -0.48
N TYR A 123 -1.89 -14.21 -0.70
CA TYR A 123 -2.86 -13.92 0.34
C TYR A 123 -4.28 -14.00 -0.23
N SER A 124 -5.18 -14.60 0.54
CA SER A 124 -6.61 -14.65 0.23
C SER A 124 -7.45 -14.27 1.44
N LEU A 125 -8.68 -13.84 1.20
CA LEU A 125 -9.70 -13.54 2.21
C LEU A 125 -11.08 -13.99 1.71
N ASP A 126 -12.02 -14.10 2.63
CA ASP A 126 -13.44 -14.20 2.30
C ASP A 126 -13.98 -12.88 1.71
N ASP A 127 -14.69 -12.96 0.58
CA ASP A 127 -15.39 -11.85 -0.09
C ASP A 127 -16.89 -12.14 -0.33
N THR A 128 -17.43 -13.09 0.45
CA THR A 128 -18.87 -13.34 0.56
C THR A 128 -19.57 -12.06 1.02
N LYS A 129 -20.76 -11.79 0.48
CA LYS A 129 -21.51 -10.59 0.86
C LYS A 129 -22.02 -10.72 2.31
N PRO A 130 -22.29 -9.59 2.99
CA PRO A 130 -22.71 -9.60 4.39
C PRO A 130 -24.00 -10.39 4.68
N ASP A 131 -24.86 -10.56 3.67
CA ASP A 131 -26.10 -11.35 3.73
C ASP A 131 -25.88 -12.85 3.43
N GLY A 132 -24.63 -13.28 3.26
CA GLY A 132 -24.24 -14.66 2.92
C GLY A 132 -24.35 -14.98 1.42
N SER A 133 -24.83 -14.05 0.60
CA SER A 133 -24.92 -14.24 -0.86
C SER A 133 -23.55 -14.11 -1.54
N PHE A 134 -23.46 -14.68 -2.74
CA PHE A 134 -22.24 -14.70 -3.57
C PHE A 134 -20.98 -15.14 -2.80
N PRO A 135 -20.90 -16.39 -2.31
CA PRO A 135 -19.70 -16.93 -1.69
C PRO A 135 -18.47 -16.73 -2.58
N ALA A 136 -17.45 -16.07 -2.06
CA ALA A 136 -16.28 -15.72 -2.87
C ALA A 136 -15.00 -15.69 -2.05
N ILE A 137 -13.88 -16.02 -2.70
CA ILE A 137 -12.53 -15.81 -2.18
C ILE A 137 -11.87 -14.74 -3.04
N ILE A 138 -11.43 -13.68 -2.38
CA ILE A 138 -10.59 -12.65 -2.98
C ILE A 138 -9.12 -13.03 -2.79
N GLY A 139 -8.31 -12.86 -3.83
CA GLY A 139 -6.92 -13.25 -3.86
C GLY A 139 -6.03 -12.17 -4.43
N PHE A 140 -4.77 -12.17 -4.00
CA PHE A 140 -3.74 -11.26 -4.51
C PHE A 140 -2.55 -12.02 -5.08
N VAL A 141 -2.27 -11.77 -6.35
CA VAL A 141 -1.04 -12.18 -7.03
C VAL A 141 -0.14 -10.94 -7.11
N THR A 142 1.01 -10.98 -6.45
CA THR A 142 1.84 -9.77 -6.21
C THR A 142 3.26 -9.93 -6.76
N GLY A 143 3.91 -8.80 -7.06
CA GLY A 143 5.34 -8.75 -7.38
C GLY A 143 5.69 -9.55 -8.64
N ASP A 144 6.78 -10.33 -8.57
CA ASP A 144 7.24 -11.17 -9.68
C ASP A 144 6.23 -12.21 -10.12
N LYS A 145 5.45 -12.77 -9.19
CA LYS A 145 4.38 -13.73 -9.51
C LYS A 145 3.32 -13.08 -10.41
N CYS A 146 2.96 -11.83 -10.12
CA CYS A 146 2.05 -11.05 -10.95
C CYS A 146 2.59 -10.85 -12.37
N ARG A 147 3.86 -10.43 -12.48
CA ARG A 147 4.54 -10.25 -13.78
C ARG A 147 4.63 -11.54 -14.59
N LYS A 148 4.92 -12.68 -13.97
CA LYS A 148 4.99 -13.98 -14.67
C LYS A 148 3.62 -14.39 -15.24
N MET A 149 2.53 -14.03 -14.56
CA MET A 149 1.17 -14.42 -14.97
C MET A 149 0.56 -13.53 -16.06
N THR A 150 1.18 -12.41 -16.45
CA THR A 150 0.62 -11.51 -17.48
C THR A 150 0.58 -12.15 -18.87
N HIS A 151 1.39 -13.17 -19.11
CA HIS A 151 1.43 -13.87 -20.40
C HIS A 151 0.36 -14.96 -20.55
N LEU A 152 -0.30 -15.33 -19.45
CA LEU A 152 -1.32 -16.37 -19.44
C LEU A 152 -2.67 -15.84 -19.94
N SER A 153 -3.56 -16.74 -20.35
CA SER A 153 -4.97 -16.37 -20.56
C SER A 153 -5.67 -16.15 -19.21
N ALA A 154 -6.81 -15.46 -19.20
CA ALA A 154 -7.60 -15.30 -17.98
C ALA A 154 -8.07 -16.64 -17.39
N GLU A 155 -8.37 -17.62 -18.25
CA GLU A 155 -8.77 -18.97 -17.81
C GLU A 155 -7.58 -19.73 -17.20
N ASP A 156 -6.40 -19.65 -17.79
CA ASP A 156 -5.19 -20.27 -17.21
C ASP A 156 -4.83 -19.64 -15.86
N ARG A 157 -4.98 -18.31 -15.73
CA ARG A 157 -4.78 -17.62 -14.45
C ARG A 157 -5.78 -18.08 -13.41
N LYS A 158 -7.06 -18.12 -13.75
CA LYS A 158 -8.15 -18.64 -12.90
C LYS A 158 -7.84 -20.04 -12.40
N MET A 159 -7.46 -20.95 -13.29
CA MET A 159 -7.13 -22.32 -12.91
C MET A 159 -5.90 -22.37 -12.01
N ALA A 160 -4.82 -21.63 -12.32
CA ALA A 160 -3.63 -21.58 -11.48
C ALA A 160 -3.93 -21.04 -10.07
N VAL A 161 -4.79 -20.02 -9.91
CA VAL A 161 -5.16 -19.52 -8.58
C VAL A 161 -6.11 -20.48 -7.84
N ALA A 162 -7.03 -21.14 -8.55
CA ALA A 162 -7.94 -22.13 -7.97
C ALA A 162 -7.18 -23.38 -7.48
N GLU A 163 -6.23 -23.89 -8.26
CA GLU A 163 -5.34 -24.99 -7.88
C GLU A 163 -4.47 -24.64 -6.68
N SER A 164 -3.91 -23.43 -6.68
CA SER A 164 -3.15 -22.91 -5.55
C SER A 164 -3.98 -22.90 -4.27
N LEU A 165 -5.21 -22.40 -4.34
CA LEU A 165 -6.13 -22.35 -3.21
C LEU A 165 -6.51 -23.76 -2.74
N ALA A 166 -6.85 -24.67 -3.66
CA ALA A 166 -7.20 -26.05 -3.36
C ALA A 166 -6.06 -26.78 -2.62
N LYS A 167 -4.83 -26.67 -3.13
CA LYS A 167 -3.65 -27.28 -2.52
C LYS A 167 -3.35 -26.67 -1.13
N ALA A 168 -3.43 -25.34 -1.00
CA ALA A 168 -3.11 -24.67 0.25
C ALA A 168 -4.13 -24.94 1.37
N THR A 169 -5.40 -25.09 1.01
CA THR A 169 -6.51 -25.28 1.97
C THR A 169 -6.92 -26.73 2.15
N GLY A 170 -6.44 -27.65 1.30
CA GLY A 170 -6.89 -29.04 1.27
C GLY A 170 -8.34 -29.20 0.79
N CYS A 171 -8.91 -28.19 0.14
CA CYS A 171 -10.31 -28.16 -0.29
C CYS A 171 -10.43 -28.33 -1.82
N PRO A 172 -10.73 -29.53 -2.36
CA PRO A 172 -10.88 -29.74 -3.80
C PRO A 172 -12.04 -28.95 -4.42
N GLU A 173 -13.00 -28.49 -3.63
CA GLU A 173 -14.11 -27.63 -4.04
C GLU A 173 -13.62 -26.30 -4.62
N ALA A 174 -12.44 -25.83 -4.20
CA ALA A 174 -11.80 -24.62 -4.73
C ALA A 174 -11.52 -24.69 -6.24
N LEU A 175 -11.39 -25.90 -6.81
CA LEU A 175 -11.20 -26.15 -8.25
C LEU A 175 -12.47 -25.91 -9.09
N LYS A 176 -13.62 -25.65 -8.45
CA LYS A 176 -14.92 -25.52 -9.13
C LYS A 176 -15.52 -24.12 -8.95
N PRO A 177 -14.81 -23.03 -9.30
CA PRO A 177 -15.40 -21.70 -9.27
C PRO A 177 -16.54 -21.62 -10.30
N ILE A 178 -17.66 -21.03 -9.91
CA ILE A 178 -18.81 -20.78 -10.79
C ILE A 178 -18.70 -19.45 -11.54
N HIS A 179 -17.85 -18.55 -11.06
CA HIS A 179 -17.52 -17.29 -11.71
C HIS A 179 -16.12 -16.82 -11.31
N TYR A 180 -15.50 -16.00 -12.15
CA TYR A 180 -14.16 -15.47 -11.93
C TYR A 180 -14.10 -14.02 -12.40
N GLU A 181 -13.52 -13.16 -11.56
CA GLU A 181 -13.21 -11.78 -11.91
C GLU A 181 -11.75 -11.49 -11.59
N GLU A 182 -11.10 -10.70 -12.44
CA GLU A 182 -9.74 -10.23 -12.17
C GLU A 182 -9.53 -8.78 -12.60
N LYS A 183 -8.58 -8.13 -11.93
CA LYS A 183 -8.02 -6.87 -12.38
C LYS A 183 -6.50 -6.89 -12.28
N ASN A 184 -5.84 -6.85 -13.42
CA ASN A 184 -4.42 -6.53 -13.51
C ASN A 184 -4.25 -5.00 -13.39
N TRP A 185 -3.65 -4.53 -12.29
CA TRP A 185 -3.45 -3.09 -12.08
C TRP A 185 -2.24 -2.54 -12.83
N MET A 186 -1.34 -3.40 -13.33
CA MET A 186 -0.16 -2.97 -14.09
C MET A 186 -0.53 -2.43 -15.48
N GLU A 187 -1.65 -2.90 -16.05
CA GLU A 187 -2.15 -2.47 -17.37
C GLU A 187 -2.84 -1.10 -17.33
N GLU A 188 -3.14 -0.59 -16.12
CA GLU A 188 -3.89 0.65 -15.96
C GLU A 188 -3.03 1.88 -16.24
N GLN A 189 -3.13 2.43 -17.45
CA GLN A 189 -2.32 3.57 -17.88
C GLN A 189 -2.42 4.82 -16.99
N TYR A 190 -3.50 5.00 -16.23
CA TYR A 190 -3.71 6.16 -15.34
C TYR A 190 -3.41 5.84 -13.86
N THR A 191 -2.93 4.63 -13.58
CA THR A 191 -2.53 4.20 -12.23
C THR A 191 -1.07 3.74 -12.23
N GLY A 192 -0.68 2.90 -13.20
CA GLY A 192 0.67 2.35 -13.40
C GLY A 192 0.96 1.07 -12.63
N GLY A 193 0.09 0.69 -11.69
CA GLY A 193 0.24 -0.46 -10.80
C GLY A 193 -0.46 -0.22 -9.47
N CYS A 194 -0.42 -1.18 -8.56
CA CYS A 194 -1.03 -1.07 -7.22
C CYS A 194 -0.21 -1.84 -6.16
N TYR A 195 -0.40 -1.59 -4.87
CA TYR A 195 -1.34 -0.61 -4.29
C TYR A 195 -0.86 0.84 -4.41
N THR A 196 0.45 1.05 -4.31
CA THR A 196 1.06 2.38 -4.28
C THR A 196 2.45 2.38 -4.92
N ALA A 197 3.06 3.55 -4.98
CA ALA A 197 4.42 3.72 -5.46
C ALA A 197 5.45 3.25 -4.42
N MET A 198 6.49 2.57 -4.91
CA MET A 198 7.53 1.96 -4.09
C MET A 198 8.78 2.85 -4.07
N CYS A 199 9.44 2.92 -2.92
CA CYS A 199 10.70 3.64 -2.73
C CYS A 199 11.88 2.64 -2.84
N PRO A 200 12.64 2.62 -3.94
CA PRO A 200 13.82 1.76 -4.05
C PRO A 200 14.92 2.19 -3.05
N PRO A 201 15.95 1.36 -2.81
CA PRO A 201 17.05 1.69 -1.92
C PRO A 201 17.67 3.08 -2.19
N GLY A 202 17.83 3.87 -1.13
CA GLY A 202 18.36 5.24 -1.21
C GLY A 202 17.39 6.31 -1.71
N PHE A 203 16.14 5.96 -2.08
CA PHE A 203 15.16 6.93 -2.56
C PHE A 203 14.79 7.97 -1.48
N LEU A 204 14.39 7.50 -0.29
CA LEU A 204 13.85 8.37 0.76
C LEU A 204 14.86 9.42 1.23
N THR A 205 16.13 9.05 1.36
CA THR A 205 17.19 9.97 1.81
C THR A 205 17.57 11.00 0.75
N ARG A 206 17.49 10.65 -0.54
CA ARG A 206 17.86 11.54 -1.66
C ARG A 206 16.72 12.43 -2.13
N TYR A 207 15.49 11.91 -2.16
CA TYR A 207 14.35 12.55 -2.80
C TYR A 207 13.15 12.78 -1.86
N GLY A 208 13.06 12.09 -0.72
CA GLY A 208 11.86 12.07 0.12
C GLY A 208 11.35 13.45 0.55
N ARG A 209 12.26 14.42 0.77
CA ARG A 209 11.89 15.81 1.11
C ARG A 209 11.11 16.54 0.01
N ALA A 210 11.25 16.12 -1.25
CA ALA A 210 10.57 16.70 -2.40
C ALA A 210 9.25 15.99 -2.76
N LEU A 211 8.83 15.00 -1.97
CA LEU A 211 7.64 14.18 -2.27
C LEU A 211 6.36 15.02 -2.29
N ARG A 212 6.25 15.94 -1.34
CA ARG A 212 5.06 16.79 -1.13
C ARG A 212 5.34 18.29 -1.04
N LYS A 213 6.60 18.71 -1.23
CA LYS A 213 6.97 20.13 -1.16
C LYS A 213 6.29 20.89 -2.32
N PRO A 214 5.52 21.95 -2.05
CA PRO A 214 4.92 22.77 -3.11
C PRO A 214 5.97 23.39 -4.04
N ILE A 215 5.58 23.63 -5.29
CA ILE A 215 6.40 24.26 -6.33
C ILE A 215 5.59 25.41 -6.94
N ASP A 216 5.89 26.64 -6.52
CA ASP A 216 5.07 27.81 -6.85
C ASP A 216 3.58 27.57 -6.49
N ARG A 217 2.68 27.53 -7.49
CA ARG A 217 1.23 27.33 -7.31
C ARG A 217 0.81 25.86 -7.47
N LEU A 218 1.79 24.94 -7.50
CA LEU A 218 1.60 23.50 -7.63
C LEU A 218 1.77 22.80 -6.27
N TYR A 219 0.69 22.18 -5.80
CA TYR A 219 0.62 21.39 -4.56
C TYR A 219 0.45 19.91 -4.88
N PHE A 220 0.84 19.05 -3.94
CA PHE A 220 0.89 17.60 -4.14
C PHE A 220 0.06 16.86 -3.10
N ALA A 221 -0.96 16.16 -3.59
CA ALA A 221 -1.77 15.20 -2.86
C ALA A 221 -1.46 13.78 -3.37
N GLY A 222 -2.43 12.87 -3.25
CA GLY A 222 -2.24 11.45 -3.52
C GLY A 222 -1.64 10.73 -2.31
N THR A 223 -2.02 9.47 -2.14
CA THR A 223 -1.71 8.70 -0.91
C THR A 223 -0.22 8.58 -0.64
N GLU A 224 0.62 8.62 -1.67
CA GLU A 224 2.08 8.62 -1.58
C GLU A 224 2.62 9.82 -0.78
N THR A 225 1.87 10.92 -0.71
CA THR A 225 2.31 12.14 0.00
C THR A 225 1.86 12.20 1.46
N SER A 226 1.07 11.22 1.91
CA SER A 226 0.55 11.12 3.26
C SER A 226 1.64 10.75 4.29
N ILE A 227 1.42 11.14 5.55
CA ILE A 227 2.27 10.74 6.69
C ILE A 227 1.66 9.61 7.54
N LYS A 228 0.36 9.33 7.40
CA LYS A 228 -0.37 8.27 8.12
C LYS A 228 -1.10 7.40 7.09
N TRP A 229 -0.82 6.10 7.06
CA TRP A 229 -1.44 5.17 6.10
C TRP A 229 -1.17 5.52 4.62
N SER A 230 0.05 6.00 4.32
CA SER A 230 0.50 6.16 2.94
C SER A 230 0.37 4.85 2.17
N GLY A 231 -0.19 4.92 0.96
CA GLY A 231 -0.53 3.77 0.13
C GLY A 231 -1.96 3.23 0.31
N TYR A 232 -2.73 3.78 1.24
CA TYR A 232 -4.13 3.39 1.50
C TYR A 232 -5.12 4.51 1.17
N MET A 233 -6.42 4.19 1.22
CA MET A 233 -7.49 5.17 1.06
C MET A 233 -7.44 6.26 2.14
N ASN A 234 -7.10 5.92 3.39
CA ASN A 234 -6.90 6.88 4.48
C ASN A 234 -5.82 7.91 4.14
N GLY A 235 -4.67 7.47 3.62
CA GLY A 235 -3.61 8.36 3.18
C GLY A 235 -4.04 9.24 1.99
N ALA A 236 -4.92 8.74 1.11
CA ALA A 236 -5.46 9.55 0.01
C ALA A 236 -6.34 10.70 0.53
N VAL A 237 -7.16 10.45 1.55
CA VAL A 237 -7.98 11.48 2.22
C VAL A 237 -7.08 12.49 2.92
N GLU A 238 -6.17 12.04 3.78
CA GLU A 238 -5.26 12.93 4.53
C GLU A 238 -4.47 13.85 3.58
N ALA A 239 -3.85 13.26 2.56
CA ALA A 239 -3.07 14.02 1.59
C ALA A 239 -3.91 15.00 0.77
N GLY A 240 -5.14 14.61 0.38
CA GLY A 240 -6.07 15.44 -0.38
C GLY A 240 -6.50 16.66 0.41
N GLU A 241 -6.92 16.47 1.66
CA GLU A 241 -7.33 17.57 2.52
C GLU A 241 -6.16 18.45 2.93
N ARG A 242 -5.01 17.86 3.27
CA ARG A 242 -3.79 18.63 3.59
C ARG A 242 -3.39 19.53 2.44
N ALA A 243 -3.36 19.01 1.20
CA ALA A 243 -3.03 19.83 0.02
C ALA A 243 -4.07 20.95 -0.22
N ALA A 244 -5.35 20.69 0.02
CA ALA A 244 -6.38 21.73 -0.04
C ALA A 244 -6.16 22.81 1.02
N ARG A 245 -5.80 22.43 2.26
CA ARG A 245 -5.47 23.37 3.34
C ARG A 245 -4.18 24.16 3.07
N GLU A 246 -3.17 23.55 2.45
CA GLU A 246 -1.98 24.28 1.98
C GLU A 246 -2.36 25.39 0.96
N VAL A 247 -3.29 25.11 0.04
CA VAL A 247 -3.82 26.13 -0.89
C VAL A 247 -4.61 27.20 -0.13
N LEU A 248 -5.49 26.83 0.81
CA LEU A 248 -6.26 27.79 1.61
C LEU A 248 -5.35 28.69 2.46
N HIS A 249 -4.26 28.15 3.01
CA HIS A 249 -3.28 28.91 3.75
C HIS A 249 -2.60 29.95 2.85
N ASN A 250 -2.17 29.55 1.65
CA ASN A 250 -1.58 30.47 0.68
C ASN A 250 -2.55 31.54 0.16
N MET A 251 -3.86 31.26 0.24
CA MET A 251 -4.92 32.24 -0.02
C MET A 251 -5.21 33.16 1.17
N GLY A 252 -4.51 33.01 2.30
CA GLY A 252 -4.74 33.77 3.53
C GLY A 252 -6.05 33.42 4.24
N LYS A 253 -6.63 32.24 3.97
CA LYS A 253 -7.92 31.82 4.55
C LYS A 253 -7.80 31.06 5.86
N ILE A 254 -6.65 30.44 6.12
CA ILE A 254 -6.36 29.68 7.34
C ILE A 254 -4.92 29.95 7.78
N SER A 255 -4.63 29.75 9.07
CA SER A 255 -3.28 29.85 9.61
C SER A 255 -2.44 28.59 9.31
N GLN A 256 -1.11 28.69 9.46
CA GLN A 256 -0.18 27.61 9.13
C GLN A 256 -0.41 26.35 10.00
N ASP A 257 -0.78 26.52 11.26
CA ASP A 257 -1.09 25.43 12.20
C ASP A 257 -2.35 24.65 11.82
N GLN A 258 -3.22 25.21 10.99
CA GLN A 258 -4.43 24.56 10.51
C GLN A 258 -4.19 23.69 9.27
N ILE A 259 -2.98 23.61 8.72
CA ILE A 259 -2.69 22.76 7.55
C ILE A 259 -2.74 21.28 7.92
N TRP A 260 -2.13 20.92 9.05
CA TRP A 260 -2.05 19.55 9.55
C TRP A 260 -3.02 19.39 10.72
N ILE A 261 -4.12 18.68 10.47
CA ILE A 261 -5.17 18.44 11.45
C ILE A 261 -5.11 16.98 11.85
N GLU A 262 -5.20 16.73 13.16
CA GLU A 262 -5.38 15.38 13.68
C GLU A 262 -6.85 14.99 13.61
N GLU A 263 -7.13 13.88 12.93
CA GLU A 263 -8.47 13.33 12.82
C GLU A 263 -8.89 12.72 14.16
N PRO A 264 -10.08 13.06 14.70
CA PRO A 264 -10.63 12.40 15.87
C PRO A 264 -10.76 10.88 15.67
N VAL A 265 -10.62 10.12 16.74
CA VAL A 265 -10.79 8.66 16.68
C VAL A 265 -12.24 8.32 16.33
N SER A 266 -12.42 7.39 15.40
CA SER A 266 -13.76 6.90 15.03
C SER A 266 -14.46 6.25 16.23
N LEU A 267 -15.71 6.64 16.46
CA LEU A 267 -16.57 6.04 17.49
C LEU A 267 -17.10 4.65 17.06
N ASP A 268 -17.23 4.41 15.75
CA ASP A 268 -17.73 3.14 15.19
C ASP A 268 -16.64 2.07 15.10
N ILE A 269 -15.38 2.51 14.94
CA ILE A 269 -14.20 1.64 14.79
C ILE A 269 -13.12 2.13 15.74
N VAL A 270 -13.22 1.69 16.99
CA VAL A 270 -12.25 2.03 18.04
C VAL A 270 -10.98 1.18 17.86
N PRO A 271 -9.79 1.81 17.71
CA PRO A 271 -8.53 1.08 17.64
C PRO A 271 -8.20 0.46 19.01
N LEU A 272 -7.87 -0.83 19.01
CA LEU A 272 -7.32 -1.48 20.18
C LEU A 272 -5.79 -1.31 20.20
N PRO A 273 -5.17 -1.11 21.37
CA PRO A 273 -3.72 -1.02 21.45
C PRO A 273 -3.09 -2.37 21.09
N PHE A 274 -1.91 -2.31 20.47
CA PHE A 274 -1.04 -3.49 20.37
C PHE A 274 -0.42 -3.74 21.74
N VAL A 275 -0.62 -4.95 22.27
CA VAL A 275 -0.13 -5.36 23.58
C VAL A 275 0.80 -6.54 23.41
N ASP A 276 2.10 -6.30 23.63
CA ASP A 276 3.10 -7.36 23.61
C ASP A 276 3.09 -8.14 24.92
N SER A 277 3.16 -9.45 24.83
CA SER A 277 3.41 -10.34 25.96
C SER A 277 4.84 -10.19 26.49
N PHE A 278 5.06 -10.71 27.71
CA PHE A 278 6.40 -10.79 28.29
C PHE A 278 7.38 -11.56 27.38
N GLY A 279 6.92 -12.67 26.78
CA GLY A 279 7.74 -13.48 25.89
C GLY A 279 8.18 -12.72 24.64
N GLU A 280 7.25 -12.03 23.97
CA GLU A 280 7.56 -11.23 22.77
C GLU A 280 8.57 -10.11 23.06
N ARG A 281 8.51 -9.51 24.25
CA ARG A 281 9.41 -8.43 24.64
C ARG A 281 10.81 -8.91 25.04
N TYR A 282 10.91 -10.05 25.70
CA TYR A 282 12.13 -10.45 26.41
C TYR A 282 12.80 -11.73 25.89
N MET A 283 12.16 -12.51 25.02
CA MET A 283 12.86 -13.64 24.39
C MET A 283 14.04 -13.14 23.55
N PRO A 284 15.23 -13.72 23.70
CA PRO A 284 16.39 -13.28 22.94
C PRO A 284 16.23 -13.62 21.46
N SER A 285 16.81 -12.80 20.60
CA SER A 285 17.03 -13.18 19.20
C SER A 285 17.94 -14.40 19.10
N VAL A 286 17.96 -15.11 17.95
CA VAL A 286 18.86 -16.26 17.76
C VAL A 286 20.33 -15.94 18.10
N PRO A 287 20.94 -14.83 17.62
CA PRO A 287 22.29 -14.46 18.04
C PRO A 287 22.39 -14.13 19.53
N GLY A 288 21.37 -13.52 20.12
CA GLY A 288 21.31 -13.24 21.56
C GLY A 288 21.31 -14.54 22.38
N PHE A 289 20.52 -15.53 21.96
CA PHE A 289 20.46 -16.85 22.57
C PHE A 289 21.79 -17.59 22.45
N MET A 290 22.42 -17.56 21.27
CA MET A 290 23.76 -18.16 21.07
C MET A 290 24.82 -17.50 21.97
N LYS A 291 24.77 -16.16 22.13
CA LYS A 291 25.66 -15.46 23.07
C LYS A 291 25.41 -15.90 24.51
N MET A 292 24.14 -16.06 24.91
CA MET A 292 23.79 -16.56 26.25
C MET A 292 24.30 -17.98 26.48
N ILE A 293 24.08 -18.91 25.53
CA ILE A 293 24.60 -20.27 25.61
C ILE A 293 26.13 -20.26 25.74
N THR A 294 26.83 -19.49 24.91
CA THR A 294 28.29 -19.41 24.98
C THR A 294 28.76 -18.87 26.33
N PHE A 295 28.14 -17.79 26.83
CA PHE A 295 28.50 -17.18 28.11
C PHE A 295 28.27 -18.14 29.29
N PHE A 296 27.08 -18.72 29.40
CA PHE A 296 26.77 -19.67 30.48
C PHE A 296 27.54 -21.00 30.32
N GLY A 297 27.84 -21.41 29.10
CA GLY A 297 28.69 -22.56 28.81
C GLY A 297 30.12 -22.36 29.29
N ILE A 298 30.72 -21.19 29.03
CA ILE A 298 32.05 -20.83 29.55
C ILE A 298 32.04 -20.84 31.07
N ILE A 299 31.06 -20.16 31.70
CA ILE A 299 30.94 -20.12 33.16
C ILE A 299 30.79 -21.53 33.74
N GLY A 300 29.93 -22.35 33.15
CA GLY A 300 29.72 -23.73 33.58
C GLY A 300 30.99 -24.58 33.48
N ALA A 301 31.70 -24.51 32.35
CA ALA A 301 32.95 -25.23 32.15
C ALA A 301 34.05 -24.77 33.11
N SER A 302 34.23 -23.45 33.30
CA SER A 302 35.18 -22.88 34.25
C SER A 302 34.87 -23.30 35.68
N THR A 303 33.60 -23.26 36.09
CA THR A 303 33.15 -23.67 37.43
C THR A 303 33.42 -25.16 37.65
N PHE A 304 33.10 -26.01 36.67
CA PHE A 304 33.36 -27.44 36.73
C PHE A 304 34.86 -27.75 36.85
N ALA A 305 35.71 -27.08 36.07
CA ALA A 305 37.15 -27.24 36.12
C ALA A 305 37.72 -26.85 37.50
N CYS A 306 37.25 -25.73 38.08
CA CYS A 306 37.67 -25.28 39.42
C CYS A 306 37.31 -26.30 40.51
N LEU A 307 36.12 -26.91 40.44
CA LEU A 307 35.65 -27.88 41.43
C LEU A 307 36.37 -29.24 41.30
N LYS A 308 36.61 -29.71 40.07
CA LYS A 308 37.18 -31.04 39.82
C LYS A 308 38.71 -31.07 39.91
N TYR A 309 39.38 -29.96 39.62
CA TYR A 309 40.85 -29.87 39.58
C TYR A 309 41.40 -28.71 40.43
N PRO A 310 41.21 -28.71 41.76
CA PRO A 310 41.59 -27.58 42.63
C PRO A 310 43.11 -27.27 42.62
N ARG A 311 43.96 -28.25 42.31
CA ARG A 311 45.43 -28.06 42.20
C ARG A 311 45.87 -27.25 40.98
N LEU A 312 45.06 -27.19 39.91
CA LEU A 312 45.36 -26.39 38.70
C LEU A 312 45.23 -24.88 38.95
N LEU A 313 44.40 -24.46 39.92
CA LEU A 313 44.28 -23.05 40.33
C LEU A 313 45.46 -22.55 41.17
N GLY A 314 46.22 -23.46 41.81
CA GLY A 314 47.43 -23.10 42.58
C GLY A 314 48.59 -22.62 41.72
N LEU A 315 48.61 -22.94 40.42
CA LEU A 315 49.65 -22.52 39.47
C LEU A 315 49.40 -21.10 38.89
N LEU A 316 48.18 -20.57 39.00
CA LEU A 316 47.84 -19.19 38.62
C LEU A 316 48.11 -18.17 39.76
N ARG A 317 48.64 -18.63 40.90
CA ARG A 317 48.93 -17.83 42.11
C ARG A 317 50.41 -17.44 42.25
N LYS A 318 51.21 -17.52 41.19
CA LYS A 318 52.58 -16.97 41.11
C LYS A 318 52.67 -15.91 40.03
#